data_AF-A0A7I8VX67-F1
#
_entry.id   AF-A0A7I8VX67-F1
#
_cell.length_a   1.000
_cell.length_b   1.000
_cell.length_c   1.000
_cell.angle_alpha   90.00
_cell.angle_beta   90.00
_cell.angle_gamma   90.00
#
_symmetry.space_group_name_H-M   'P 1'
#
loop_
_entity.id
_entity.type
_entity.pdbx_description
1 polymer ?
#
loop_
_entity_poly.entity_id
_entity_poly.type
_entity_poly.pdbx_seq_one_letter_code
_entity_poly.pdbx_strand_id
1 'polypeptide(L)'
;MAFTSRTNSTVSSVCSLPFSYELNVIRHSASAILKRLNKLKLDYMDWWNRQNVSFVHSLRSLHISCSAILPVNHKLTTRNQFKTLLEAADKMTFTTAKINNIKTLTDFWARFLELYEEIEDAVQTPIRELFPGVYKSLMETYSRLIEGVSDDFDSRLCNEPFGYELGLAHEDYRHLIALLPYLLKLASNLCYVVMKLHIAKLPNEDSVEIQDV
;
A
#
# COMPACT_ATOMS: atom_id res chain seq x y z
N MET A 1 46.88 -53.86 -21.24
CA MET A 1 47.40 -52.50 -21.43
C MET A 1 46.68 -51.87 -22.61
N ALA A 2 45.93 -50.79 -22.36
CA ALA A 2 45.70 -49.62 -23.24
C ALA A 2 44.41 -48.92 -22.78
N PHE A 3 44.58 -48.04 -21.79
CA PHE A 3 43.65 -46.98 -21.44
C PHE A 3 43.85 -45.86 -22.46
N THR A 4 42.77 -45.35 -23.07
CA THR A 4 42.71 -43.94 -23.50
C THR A 4 41.29 -43.40 -23.41
N SER A 5 41.15 -42.41 -22.55
CA SER A 5 39.99 -41.55 -22.34
C SER A 5 39.60 -40.76 -23.59
N ARG A 6 38.31 -40.38 -23.69
CA ARG A 6 37.91 -38.98 -23.92
C ARG A 6 36.45 -38.76 -23.52
N THR A 7 36.34 -38.10 -22.38
CA THR A 7 35.23 -37.25 -21.95
C THR A 7 34.82 -36.27 -23.04
N ASN A 8 33.53 -36.11 -23.28
CA ASN A 8 32.96 -34.85 -23.73
C ASN A 8 31.61 -34.65 -23.03
N SER A 9 31.70 -34.14 -21.82
CA SER A 9 30.65 -33.38 -21.15
C SER A 9 30.49 -32.05 -21.90
N THR A 10 29.52 -31.97 -22.80
CA THR A 10 29.08 -30.70 -23.37
C THR A 10 28.25 -30.00 -22.31
N VAL A 11 28.88 -29.01 -21.69
CA VAL A 11 28.31 -28.06 -20.75
C VAL A 11 27.08 -27.40 -21.38
N SER A 12 25.89 -27.78 -20.92
CA SER A 12 24.68 -26.99 -21.09
C SER A 12 24.75 -25.82 -20.10
N SER A 13 25.37 -24.73 -20.54
CA SER A 13 25.33 -23.42 -19.88
C SER A 13 24.51 -22.48 -20.76
N VAL A 14 23.22 -22.76 -20.89
CA VAL A 14 22.27 -21.85 -21.53
C VAL A 14 21.58 -21.03 -20.43
N CYS A 15 22.08 -19.80 -20.28
CA CYS A 15 21.52 -18.61 -19.66
C CYS A 15 20.16 -18.74 -18.91
N SER A 16 20.20 -19.14 -17.64
CA SER A 16 19.12 -18.85 -16.67
C SER A 16 19.40 -17.58 -15.82
N LEU A 17 20.40 -16.79 -16.19
CA LEU A 17 20.86 -15.61 -15.46
C LEU A 17 19.91 -14.38 -15.51
N PRO A 18 19.29 -14.00 -16.64
CA PRO A 18 18.56 -12.72 -16.73
C PRO A 18 17.34 -12.65 -15.81
N PHE A 19 16.49 -13.69 -15.80
CA PHE A 19 15.29 -13.72 -14.95
C PHE A 19 15.60 -13.71 -13.45
N SER A 20 16.67 -14.39 -13.04
CA SER A 20 17.10 -14.39 -11.64
C SER A 20 17.61 -13.01 -11.19
N TYR A 21 18.28 -12.30 -12.10
CA TYR A 21 18.80 -10.96 -11.85
C TYR A 21 17.67 -9.93 -11.80
N GLU A 22 16.76 -9.94 -12.77
CA GLU A 22 15.60 -9.04 -12.82
C GLU A 22 14.71 -9.20 -11.58
N LEU A 23 14.42 -10.43 -11.17
CA LEU A 23 13.67 -10.68 -9.94
C LEU A 23 14.42 -10.15 -8.71
N ASN A 24 15.75 -10.29 -8.67
CA ASN A 24 16.54 -9.73 -7.57
C ASN A 24 16.47 -8.20 -7.56
N VAL A 25 16.49 -7.52 -8.70
CA VAL A 25 16.30 -6.06 -8.78
C VAL A 25 14.93 -5.67 -8.22
N ILE A 26 13.86 -6.35 -8.65
CA ILE A 26 12.50 -6.10 -8.15
C ILE A 26 12.42 -6.33 -6.63
N ARG A 27 13.02 -7.41 -6.11
CA ARG A 27 13.06 -7.69 -4.66
C ARG A 27 13.82 -6.62 -3.88
N HIS A 28 14.92 -6.09 -4.42
CA HIS A 28 15.66 -5.00 -3.78
C HIS A 28 14.81 -3.73 -3.71
N SER A 29 14.13 -3.37 -4.81
CA SER A 29 13.18 -2.24 -4.84
C SER A 29 12.04 -2.44 -3.84
N ALA A 30 11.39 -3.62 -3.86
CA ALA A 30 10.32 -3.96 -2.92
C ALA A 30 10.78 -3.89 -1.45
N SER A 31 12.02 -4.31 -1.15
CA SER A 31 12.58 -4.22 0.20
C SER A 31 12.82 -2.76 0.63
N ALA A 32 13.33 -1.91 -0.27
CA ALA A 32 13.53 -0.50 0.02
C ALA A 32 12.19 0.21 0.28
N ILE A 33 11.19 -0.05 -0.57
CA ILE A 33 9.82 0.49 -0.42
C ILE A 33 9.19 -0.02 0.88
N LEU A 34 9.31 -1.31 1.20
CA LEU A 34 8.76 -1.89 2.44
C LEU A 34 9.32 -1.22 3.70
N LYS A 35 10.62 -0.90 3.73
CA LYS A 35 11.21 -0.16 4.86
C LYS A 35 10.57 1.22 5.04
N ARG A 36 10.28 1.91 3.93
CA ARG A 36 9.64 3.24 3.94
C ARG A 36 8.16 3.16 4.31
N LEU A 37 7.42 2.16 3.82
CA LEU A 37 6.04 1.88 4.21
C LEU A 37 5.95 1.61 5.72
N ASN A 38 6.84 0.78 6.26
CA ASN A 38 6.88 0.49 7.69
C ASN A 38 7.21 1.75 8.51
N LYS A 39 8.15 2.59 8.04
CA LYS A 39 8.41 3.87 8.68
C LYS A 39 7.18 4.77 8.67
N LEU A 40 6.52 4.92 7.52
CA LEU A 40 5.30 5.72 7.39
C LEU A 40 4.18 5.24 8.31
N LYS A 41 4.02 3.91 8.42
CA LYS A 41 3.08 3.28 9.35
C LYS A 41 3.41 3.62 10.80
N LEU A 42 4.67 3.52 11.21
CA LEU A 42 5.10 3.85 12.57
C LEU A 42 4.91 5.35 12.87
N ASP A 43 5.28 6.23 11.95
CA ASP A 43 5.07 7.69 12.06
C ASP A 43 3.58 8.00 12.25
N TYR A 44 2.71 7.37 11.45
CA TYR A 44 1.26 7.53 11.56
C TYR A 44 0.73 7.04 12.91
N MET A 45 1.19 5.87 13.36
CA MET A 45 0.77 5.30 14.64
C MET A 45 1.15 6.19 15.82
N ASP A 46 2.39 6.69 15.84
CA ASP A 46 2.86 7.59 16.89
C ASP A 46 2.07 8.90 16.90
N TRP A 47 1.83 9.48 15.72
CA TRP A 47 0.98 10.67 15.59
C TRP A 47 -0.44 10.41 16.09
N TRP A 48 -1.08 9.34 15.64
CA TRP A 48 -2.45 9.00 16.01
C TRP A 48 -2.61 8.80 17.51
N ASN A 49 -1.68 8.07 18.14
CA ASN A 49 -1.69 7.85 19.58
C ASN A 49 -1.58 9.15 20.40
N ARG A 50 -0.92 10.18 19.86
CA ARG A 50 -0.76 11.48 20.51
C ARG A 50 -1.90 12.45 20.23
N GLN A 51 -2.52 12.37 19.05
CA GLN A 51 -3.40 13.43 18.53
C GLN A 51 -4.83 12.97 18.23
N ASN A 52 -5.20 11.70 18.46
CA ASN A 52 -6.53 11.17 18.10
C ASN A 52 -7.71 12.05 18.58
N VAL A 53 -7.74 12.44 19.86
CA VAL A 53 -8.82 13.25 20.44
C VAL A 53 -8.86 14.65 19.82
N SER A 54 -7.70 15.33 19.74
CA SER A 54 -7.61 16.69 19.20
C SER A 54 -7.92 16.73 17.70
N PHE A 55 -7.50 15.71 16.95
CA PHE A 55 -7.80 15.53 15.53
C PHE A 55 -9.31 15.35 15.30
N VAL A 56 -9.95 14.41 16.00
CA VAL A 56 -11.39 14.14 15.84
C VAL A 56 -12.23 15.38 16.18
N HIS A 57 -11.88 16.11 17.24
CA HIS A 57 -12.55 17.38 17.55
C HIS A 57 -12.35 18.44 16.46
N SER A 58 -11.16 18.51 15.86
CA SER A 58 -10.86 19.44 14.78
C SER A 58 -11.66 19.10 13.52
N LEU A 59 -11.69 17.81 13.16
CA LEU A 59 -12.45 17.30 12.03
C LEU A 59 -13.96 17.54 12.20
N ARG A 60 -14.49 17.29 13.39
CA ARG A 60 -15.90 17.56 13.70
C ARG A 60 -16.24 19.04 13.64
N SER A 61 -15.37 19.88 14.20
CA SER A 61 -15.54 21.34 14.12
C SER A 61 -15.59 21.81 12.67
N LEU A 62 -14.66 21.30 11.84
CA LEU A 62 -14.62 21.59 10.41
C LEU A 62 -15.90 21.11 9.71
N HIS A 63 -16.35 19.89 9.99
CA HIS A 63 -17.56 19.34 9.39
C HIS A 63 -18.81 20.17 9.73
N ILE A 64 -18.94 20.64 10.97
CA ILE A 64 -20.04 21.53 11.39
C ILE A 64 -19.96 22.88 10.66
N SER A 65 -18.78 23.47 10.60
CA SER A 65 -18.54 24.74 9.90
C SER A 65 -18.77 24.66 8.39
N CYS A 66 -18.55 23.49 7.78
CA CYS A 66 -18.76 23.21 6.36
C CYS A 66 -20.09 22.50 6.06
N SER A 67 -21.08 22.58 6.96
CA SER A 67 -22.35 21.85 6.84
C SER A 67 -23.15 22.14 5.57
N ALA A 68 -22.90 23.30 4.93
CA ALA A 68 -23.49 23.66 3.63
C ALA A 68 -22.92 22.86 2.45
N ILE A 69 -21.70 22.32 2.59
CA ILE A 69 -21.00 21.54 1.55
C ILE A 69 -21.21 20.04 1.80
N LEU A 70 -21.14 19.63 3.07
CA LEU A 70 -21.36 18.25 3.46
C LEU A 70 -22.26 18.21 4.70
N PRO A 71 -23.49 17.66 4.63
CA PRO A 71 -24.41 17.69 5.75
C PRO A 71 -23.82 17.01 6.98
N VAL A 72 -24.03 17.58 8.17
CA VAL A 72 -23.45 17.08 9.43
C VAL A 72 -23.87 15.63 9.74
N ASN A 73 -25.03 15.20 9.25
CA ASN A 73 -25.54 13.83 9.39
C ASN A 73 -24.93 12.84 8.39
N HIS A 74 -24.12 13.32 7.44
CA HIS A 74 -23.48 12.48 6.44
C HIS A 74 -22.18 11.91 7.01
N LYS A 75 -22.04 10.59 6.98
CA LYS A 75 -20.77 9.93 7.32
C LYS A 75 -19.72 10.26 6.26
N LEU A 76 -18.50 10.60 6.68
CA LEU A 76 -17.36 10.79 5.79
C LEU A 76 -16.80 9.41 5.44
N THR A 77 -17.28 8.84 4.35
CA THR A 77 -16.95 7.46 3.96
C THR A 77 -16.00 7.38 2.78
N THR A 78 -15.75 8.47 2.05
CA THR A 78 -14.83 8.47 0.91
C THR A 78 -13.71 9.49 1.08
N ARG A 79 -12.58 9.24 0.39
CA ARG A 79 -11.44 10.16 0.35
C ARG A 79 -11.81 11.46 -0.36
N ASN A 80 -12.63 11.41 -1.41
CA ASN A 80 -13.12 12.58 -2.13
C ASN A 80 -13.89 13.53 -1.22
N GLN A 81 -14.84 13.02 -0.43
CA GLN A 81 -15.59 13.83 0.55
C GLN A 81 -14.65 14.52 1.55
N PHE A 82 -13.61 13.82 2.00
CA PHE A 82 -12.60 14.41 2.87
C PHE A 82 -11.81 15.51 2.15
N LYS A 83 -11.34 15.28 0.92
CA LYS A 83 -10.68 16.31 0.10
C LYS A 83 -11.55 17.54 -0.10
N THR A 84 -12.82 17.36 -0.47
CA THR A 84 -13.77 18.48 -0.62
C THR A 84 -13.92 19.27 0.69
N LEU A 85 -13.96 18.58 1.83
CA LEU A 85 -14.01 19.22 3.14
C LEU A 85 -12.73 20.01 3.45
N LEU A 86 -11.55 19.51 3.05
CA LEU A 86 -10.27 20.20 3.19
C LEU A 86 -10.17 21.45 2.33
N GLU A 87 -10.55 21.36 1.06
CA GLU A 87 -10.55 22.49 0.13
C GLU A 87 -11.51 23.59 0.58
N ALA A 88 -12.62 23.19 1.20
CA ALA A 88 -13.52 24.13 1.86
C ALA A 88 -12.87 24.76 3.10
N ALA A 89 -12.13 23.98 3.89
CA ALA A 89 -11.42 24.45 5.08
C ALA A 89 -10.38 25.52 4.76
N ASP A 90 -9.63 25.34 3.67
CA ASP A 90 -8.59 26.29 3.24
C ASP A 90 -9.17 27.65 2.82
N LYS A 91 -10.45 27.70 2.46
CA LYS A 91 -11.18 28.93 2.16
C LYS A 91 -11.76 29.61 3.40
N MET A 92 -11.68 28.97 4.57
CA MET A 92 -12.21 29.45 5.84
C MET A 92 -11.09 29.90 6.79
N THR A 93 -11.42 30.82 7.71
CA THR A 93 -10.52 31.32 8.75
C THR A 93 -10.48 30.38 9.97
N PHE A 94 -9.98 29.16 9.81
CA PHE A 94 -9.75 28.27 10.96
C PHE A 94 -8.50 28.66 11.73
N THR A 95 -8.48 28.37 13.04
CA THR A 95 -7.26 28.49 13.86
C THR A 95 -6.15 27.59 13.33
N THR A 96 -4.90 28.07 13.36
CA THR A 96 -3.71 27.36 12.86
C THR A 96 -3.59 25.93 13.41
N ALA A 97 -3.89 25.71 14.69
CA ALA A 97 -3.80 24.38 15.31
C ALA A 97 -4.79 23.35 14.74
N LYS A 98 -6.04 23.76 14.47
CA LYS A 98 -7.06 22.87 13.88
C LYS A 98 -6.70 22.47 12.45
N ILE A 99 -6.23 23.45 11.66
CA ILE A 99 -5.77 23.21 10.30
C ILE A 99 -4.56 22.28 10.30
N ASN A 100 -3.61 22.48 11.22
CA ASN A 100 -2.38 21.69 11.25
C ASN A 100 -2.64 20.19 11.46
N ASN A 101 -3.50 19.81 12.42
CA ASN A 101 -3.83 18.40 12.65
C ASN A 101 -4.44 17.72 11.41
N ILE A 102 -5.26 18.48 10.70
CA ILE A 102 -5.93 18.01 9.50
C ILE A 102 -4.93 17.89 8.33
N LYS A 103 -4.05 18.89 8.16
CA LYS A 103 -2.95 18.86 7.19
C LYS A 103 -2.00 17.70 7.42
N THR A 104 -1.70 17.35 8.68
CA THR A 104 -0.86 16.19 8.98
C THR A 104 -1.43 14.89 8.41
N LEU A 105 -2.76 14.68 8.47
CA LEU A 105 -3.37 13.51 7.83
C LEU A 105 -3.22 13.57 6.30
N THR A 106 -3.38 14.74 5.70
CA THR A 106 -3.15 14.95 4.25
C THR A 106 -1.70 14.66 3.86
N ASP A 107 -0.73 15.06 4.68
CA ASP A 107 0.69 14.80 4.45
C ASP A 107 1.00 13.29 4.50
N PHE A 108 0.38 12.56 5.42
CA PHE A 108 0.48 11.11 5.47
C PHE A 108 -0.06 10.44 4.20
N TRP A 109 -1.19 10.94 3.69
CA TRP A 109 -1.75 10.49 2.42
C TRP A 109 -0.83 10.79 1.24
N ALA A 110 -0.28 12.00 1.15
CA ALA A 110 0.64 12.37 0.08
C ALA A 110 1.87 11.45 0.06
N ARG A 111 2.51 11.26 1.22
CA ARG A 111 3.64 10.33 1.38
C ARG A 111 3.29 8.89 1.03
N PHE A 112 2.05 8.45 1.29
CA PHE A 112 1.61 7.12 0.90
C PHE A 112 1.43 7.00 -0.61
N LEU A 113 0.86 8.02 -1.28
CA LEU A 113 0.69 8.02 -2.73
C LEU A 113 2.02 7.97 -3.47
N GLU A 114 3.03 8.71 -3.00
CA GLU A 114 4.40 8.62 -3.53
C GLU A 114 4.92 7.17 -3.46
N LEU A 115 4.72 6.49 -2.32
CA LEU A 115 5.12 5.10 -2.17
C LEU A 115 4.29 4.15 -3.03
N TYR A 116 3.00 4.44 -3.23
CA TYR A 116 2.13 3.66 -4.10
C TYR A 116 2.59 3.75 -5.57
N GLU A 117 2.92 4.94 -6.05
CA GLU A 117 3.48 5.14 -7.41
C GLU A 117 4.78 4.35 -7.58
N GLU A 118 5.66 4.37 -6.57
CA GLU A 118 6.88 3.55 -6.60
C GLU A 118 6.60 2.05 -6.61
N ILE A 119 5.54 1.58 -5.94
CA ILE A 119 5.11 0.18 -6.03
C ILE A 119 4.64 -0.14 -7.43
N GLU A 120 3.85 0.74 -8.04
CA GLU A 120 3.33 0.55 -9.38
C GLU A 120 4.47 0.43 -10.41
N ASP A 121 5.44 1.34 -10.34
CA ASP A 121 6.55 1.43 -11.28
C ASP A 121 7.64 0.37 -11.04
N ALA A 122 8.08 0.20 -9.79
CA ALA A 122 9.24 -0.63 -9.48
C ALA A 122 8.89 -2.10 -9.17
N VAL A 123 7.59 -2.39 -8.98
CA VAL A 123 7.14 -3.72 -8.57
C VAL A 123 6.03 -4.24 -9.47
N GLN A 124 4.88 -3.57 -9.53
CA GLN A 124 3.70 -4.07 -10.22
C GLN A 124 3.93 -4.24 -11.72
N THR A 125 4.43 -3.20 -12.38
CA THR A 125 4.66 -3.21 -13.83
C THR A 125 5.71 -4.25 -14.24
N PRO A 126 6.90 -4.30 -13.60
CA PRO A 126 7.88 -5.35 -13.89
C PRO A 126 7.36 -6.77 -13.64
N ILE A 127 6.62 -7.00 -12.55
CA ILE A 127 6.05 -8.33 -12.27
C ILE A 127 5.00 -8.73 -13.31
N ARG A 128 4.15 -7.79 -13.74
CA ARG A 128 3.15 -8.01 -14.79
C ARG A 128 3.77 -8.38 -16.14
N GLU A 129 4.86 -7.70 -16.51
CA GLU A 129 5.53 -7.87 -17.81
C GLU A 129 6.43 -9.11 -17.85
N LEU A 130 7.24 -9.31 -16.80
CA LEU A 130 8.26 -10.36 -16.76
C LEU A 130 7.75 -11.67 -16.16
N PHE A 131 6.71 -11.61 -15.31
CA PHE A 131 6.21 -12.75 -14.54
C PHE A 131 4.66 -12.81 -14.52
N PRO A 132 3.99 -12.93 -15.68
CA PRO A 132 2.53 -12.83 -15.78
C PRO A 132 1.78 -13.89 -14.96
N GLY A 133 2.36 -15.09 -14.77
CA GLY A 133 1.79 -16.12 -13.90
C GLY A 133 1.75 -15.71 -12.43
N VAL A 134 2.79 -15.01 -11.96
CA VAL A 134 2.87 -14.48 -10.59
C VAL A 134 1.95 -13.28 -10.42
N TYR A 135 1.90 -12.41 -11.43
CA TYR A 135 1.00 -11.28 -11.42
C TYR A 135 -0.45 -11.71 -11.21
N LYS A 136 -0.88 -12.81 -11.84
CA LYS A 136 -2.21 -13.38 -11.64
C LYS A 136 -2.47 -13.75 -10.17
N SER A 137 -1.51 -14.36 -9.49
CA SER A 137 -1.64 -14.70 -8.06
C SER A 137 -1.64 -13.47 -7.14
N LEU A 138 -0.98 -12.39 -7.55
CA LEU A 138 -0.95 -11.12 -6.80
C LEU A 138 -2.10 -10.17 -7.16
N MET A 139 -2.84 -10.47 -8.22
CA MET A 139 -3.78 -9.55 -8.86
C MET A 139 -4.85 -9.08 -7.88
N GLU A 140 -5.38 -9.96 -7.05
CA GLU A 140 -6.40 -9.60 -6.05
C GLU A 140 -5.88 -8.55 -5.07
N THR A 141 -4.61 -8.67 -4.63
CA THR A 141 -4.01 -7.70 -3.70
C THR A 141 -3.72 -6.37 -4.40
N TYR A 142 -3.21 -6.41 -5.63
CA TYR A 142 -3.03 -5.21 -6.45
C TYR A 142 -4.35 -4.47 -6.70
N SER A 143 -5.39 -5.19 -7.13
CA SER A 143 -6.71 -4.63 -7.42
C SER A 143 -7.32 -3.97 -6.18
N ARG A 144 -7.23 -4.61 -5.02
CA ARG A 144 -7.71 -4.03 -3.76
C ARG A 144 -6.93 -2.77 -3.35
N LEU A 145 -5.63 -2.74 -3.61
CA LEU A 145 -4.80 -1.56 -3.34
C LEU A 145 -5.19 -0.41 -4.28
N ILE A 146 -5.32 -0.67 -5.57
CA ILE A 146 -5.75 0.30 -6.59
C ILE A 146 -7.13 0.86 -6.25
N GLU A 147 -8.09 -0.03 -5.97
CA GLU A 147 -9.45 0.36 -5.61
C GLU A 147 -9.44 1.23 -4.34
N GLY A 148 -8.66 0.83 -3.34
CA GLY A 148 -8.54 1.55 -2.07
C GLY A 148 -7.87 2.93 -2.18
N VAL A 149 -7.04 3.16 -3.19
CA VAL A 149 -6.44 4.47 -3.50
C VAL A 149 -7.42 5.41 -4.18
N SER A 150 -8.46 4.86 -4.84
CA SER A 150 -9.48 5.62 -5.54
C SER A 150 -10.13 6.67 -4.64
N ASP A 151 -10.39 7.85 -5.19
CA ASP A 151 -11.02 8.94 -4.45
C ASP A 151 -12.45 8.59 -4.01
N ASP A 152 -13.13 7.74 -4.77
CA ASP A 152 -14.50 7.29 -4.50
C ASP A 152 -14.57 6.00 -3.67
N PHE A 153 -13.43 5.50 -3.18
CA PHE A 153 -13.41 4.27 -2.39
C PHE A 153 -14.25 4.42 -1.12
N ASP A 154 -15.18 3.48 -0.92
CA ASP A 154 -15.98 3.42 0.29
C ASP A 154 -15.19 2.78 1.43
N SER A 155 -14.67 3.62 2.31
CA SER A 155 -13.90 3.20 3.48
C SER A 155 -14.66 2.29 4.45
N ARG A 156 -16.00 2.14 4.32
CA ARG A 156 -16.77 1.13 5.06
C ARG A 156 -16.37 -0.30 4.72
N LEU A 157 -15.76 -0.52 3.55
CA LEU A 157 -15.21 -1.81 3.16
C LEU A 157 -13.95 -2.17 3.97
N CYS A 158 -13.35 -1.20 4.67
CA CYS A 158 -12.28 -1.42 5.64
C CYS A 158 -12.84 -2.04 6.93
N ASN A 159 -13.15 -3.34 6.89
CA ASN A 159 -13.67 -4.08 8.05
C ASN A 159 -12.58 -4.71 8.92
N GLU A 160 -11.30 -4.55 8.56
CA GLU A 160 -10.25 -5.15 9.36
C GLU A 160 -10.16 -4.42 10.72
N PRO A 161 -10.23 -5.17 11.84
CA PRO A 161 -9.88 -4.63 13.12
C PRO A 161 -8.38 -4.30 13.05
N PHE A 162 -8.08 -3.04 12.82
CA PHE A 162 -6.84 -2.51 13.34
C PHE A 162 -6.86 -2.83 14.84
N GLY A 163 -5.84 -3.50 15.36
CA GLY A 163 -5.72 -3.87 16.77
C GLY A 163 -5.68 -2.68 17.75
N TYR A 164 -6.13 -1.51 17.30
CA TYR A 164 -6.51 -0.39 18.11
C TYR A 164 -7.98 -0.58 18.45
N GLU A 165 -8.28 -0.62 19.74
CA GLU A 165 -9.55 -0.06 20.19
C GLU A 165 -9.50 1.42 19.74
N LEU A 166 -9.96 1.68 18.53
CA LEU A 166 -10.48 2.99 18.15
C LEU A 166 -11.70 3.18 19.03
N GLY A 167 -11.47 3.45 20.32
CA GLY A 167 -12.40 4.01 21.28
C GLY A 167 -12.74 5.43 20.85
N LEU A 168 -13.15 5.56 19.59
CA LEU A 168 -13.67 6.77 19.03
C LEU A 168 -15.05 6.91 19.62
N ALA A 169 -15.25 7.96 20.41
CA ALA A 169 -16.58 8.42 20.78
C ALA A 169 -17.47 8.75 19.57
N HIS A 170 -16.92 8.73 18.35
CA HIS A 170 -17.55 9.14 17.11
C HIS A 170 -17.28 8.14 15.99
N GLU A 171 -18.22 7.21 15.79
CA GLU A 171 -18.19 6.19 14.73
C GLU A 171 -18.18 6.78 13.31
N ASP A 172 -18.62 8.03 13.15
CA ASP A 172 -18.82 8.69 11.86
C ASP A 172 -17.53 8.94 11.07
N TYR A 173 -16.37 8.94 11.74
CA TYR A 173 -15.06 9.18 11.14
C TYR A 173 -14.16 7.94 11.14
N ARG A 174 -14.60 6.85 11.77
CA ARG A 174 -13.79 5.64 11.99
C ARG A 174 -13.19 5.09 10.70
N HIS A 175 -14.02 4.99 9.68
CA HIS A 175 -13.65 4.38 8.40
C HIS A 175 -12.61 5.21 7.64
N LEU A 176 -12.77 6.54 7.62
CA LEU A 176 -11.80 7.47 7.03
C LEU A 176 -10.43 7.35 7.71
N ILE A 177 -10.41 7.28 9.04
CA ILE A 177 -9.17 7.14 9.82
C ILE A 177 -8.52 5.77 9.57
N ALA A 178 -9.32 4.71 9.48
CA ALA A 178 -8.83 3.35 9.27
C ALA A 178 -8.34 3.07 7.84
N LEU A 179 -8.72 3.91 6.87
CA LEU A 179 -8.40 3.70 5.46
C LEU A 179 -6.89 3.73 5.19
N LEU A 180 -6.18 4.78 5.62
CA LEU A 180 -4.74 4.87 5.36
C LEU A 180 -3.95 3.69 5.97
N PRO A 181 -4.16 3.31 7.25
CA PRO A 181 -3.56 2.11 7.81
C PRO A 181 -3.88 0.84 7.00
N TYR A 182 -5.12 0.67 6.54
CA TYR A 182 -5.52 -0.47 5.71
C TYR A 182 -4.70 -0.53 4.41
N LEU A 183 -4.54 0.60 3.72
CA LEU A 183 -3.74 0.68 2.50
C LEU A 183 -2.25 0.41 2.76
N LEU A 184 -1.70 0.95 3.86
CA LEU A 184 -0.34 0.66 4.28
C LEU A 184 -0.12 -0.83 4.51
N LYS A 185 -1.12 -1.53 5.08
CA LYS A 185 -1.06 -3.00 5.26
C LYS A 185 -1.05 -3.72 3.92
N LEU A 186 -1.97 -3.38 3.01
CA LEU A 186 -2.03 -3.99 1.68
C LEU A 186 -0.71 -3.79 0.91
N ALA A 187 -0.21 -2.56 0.86
CA ALA A 187 1.05 -2.22 0.21
C ALA A 187 2.24 -2.98 0.83
N SER A 188 2.30 -3.06 2.15
CA SER A 188 3.38 -3.78 2.85
C SER A 188 3.32 -5.29 2.59
N ASN A 189 2.12 -5.88 2.62
CA ASN A 189 1.91 -7.29 2.30
C ASN A 189 2.37 -7.59 0.88
N LEU A 190 2.03 -6.72 -0.07
CA LEU A 190 2.41 -6.86 -1.45
C LEU A 190 3.94 -6.86 -1.63
N CYS A 191 4.63 -5.87 -1.06
CA CYS A 191 6.09 -5.84 -1.09
C CYS A 191 6.70 -7.08 -0.41
N TYR A 192 6.10 -7.55 0.69
CA TYR A 192 6.56 -8.74 1.40
C TYR A 192 6.43 -10.01 0.55
N VAL A 193 5.28 -10.24 -0.09
CA VAL A 193 5.08 -11.40 -0.96
C VAL A 193 6.06 -11.35 -2.12
N VAL A 194 6.25 -10.19 -2.75
CA VAL A 194 7.23 -10.03 -3.84
C VAL A 194 8.65 -10.36 -3.38
N MET A 195 9.06 -9.91 -2.19
CA MET A 195 10.35 -10.26 -1.61
C MET A 195 10.53 -11.77 -1.38
N LYS A 196 9.43 -12.49 -1.16
CA LYS A 196 9.39 -13.93 -0.87
C LYS A 196 9.15 -14.82 -2.09
N LEU A 197 8.88 -14.24 -3.25
CA LEU A 197 8.80 -15.01 -4.50
C LEU A 197 10.09 -15.79 -4.68
N HIS A 198 10.04 -17.01 -5.20
CA HIS A 198 11.19 -17.81 -5.61
C HIS A 198 10.93 -18.38 -7.00
N ILE A 199 11.97 -18.44 -7.85
CA ILE A 199 11.88 -19.13 -9.14
C ILE A 199 12.25 -20.58 -8.89
N ALA A 200 11.27 -21.49 -8.90
CA ALA A 200 11.55 -22.91 -8.92
C ALA A 200 11.89 -23.32 -10.37
N LYS A 201 13.04 -24.00 -10.56
CA LYS A 201 13.39 -24.60 -11.85
C LYS A 201 12.62 -25.93 -11.95
N LEU A 202 11.64 -26.02 -12.84
CA LEU A 202 11.02 -27.31 -13.15
C LEU A 202 12.00 -28.16 -13.98
N PRO A 203 12.02 -29.51 -13.81
CA PRO A 203 12.94 -30.39 -14.53
C PRO A 203 12.63 -30.56 -16.02
N ASN A 204 11.53 -30.00 -16.54
CA ASN A 204 11.15 -30.05 -17.94
C ASN A 204 10.76 -28.65 -18.40
N GLU A 205 11.35 -28.23 -19.51
CA GLU A 205 11.13 -26.95 -20.17
C GLU A 205 9.62 -26.73 -20.42
N ASP A 206 9.19 -25.48 -20.22
CA ASP A 206 7.86 -24.90 -20.52
C ASP A 206 6.78 -24.83 -19.43
N SER A 207 7.13 -24.97 -18.15
CA SER A 207 6.23 -24.48 -17.08
C SER A 207 7.00 -23.89 -15.90
N VAL A 208 6.49 -22.79 -15.35
CA VAL A 208 6.95 -22.16 -14.11
C VAL A 208 5.82 -22.36 -13.09
N GLU A 209 6.02 -23.25 -12.13
CA GLU A 209 5.18 -23.31 -10.93
C GLU A 209 5.93 -22.65 -9.77
N ILE A 210 5.23 -21.75 -9.07
CA ILE A 210 5.70 -21.20 -7.80
C ILE A 210 4.84 -21.83 -6.71
N GLN A 211 5.49 -22.35 -5.66
CA GLN A 211 4.82 -22.75 -4.44
C GLN A 211 4.34 -21.50 -3.70
N ASP A 212 3.02 -21.40 -3.51
CA ASP A 212 2.42 -20.45 -2.58
C ASP A 212 2.93 -20.70 -1.15
N VAL A 213 3.11 -19.61 -0.40
CA VAL A 213 3.33 -19.64 1.06
C VAL A 213 1.98 -19.66 1.75
#